data_AF-A0A6I5VQI1-F1
#
_entry.id   AF-A0A6I5VQI1-F1
#
_cell.length_a   1.000
_cell.length_b   1.000
_cell.length_c   1.000
_cell.angle_alpha   90.00
_cell.angle_beta   90.00
_cell.angle_gamma   90.00
#
_symmetry.space_group_name_H-M   'P 1'
#
loop_
_entity.id
_entity.type
_entity.pdbx_description
1 polymer ?
#
loop_
_entity_poly.entity_id
_entity_poly.type
_entity_poly.pdbx_seq_one_letter_code
_entity_poly.pdbx_strand_id
1 'polypeptide(L)' 'MRSRPGRIAAIVVGVIALLIGGLWIGQGLNLIRGSTMTGDRTWFYIGIVVAILGIVLLVLGLRRAGGRPTTRAD' A
#
# COMPACT_ATOMS: atom_id res chain seq x y z
N MET A 1 0.34 -22.70 -8.08
CA MET A 1 0.14 -21.92 -9.32
C MET A 1 -0.15 -20.46 -8.94
N ARG A 2 0.84 -19.55 -8.90
CA ARG A 2 0.56 -18.11 -8.69
C ARG A 2 0.66 -17.41 -10.03
N SER A 3 -0.50 -17.20 -10.64
CA SER A 3 -0.66 -16.53 -11.91
C SER A 3 -0.09 -15.10 -11.81
N ARG A 4 0.69 -14.68 -12.81
CA ARG A 4 1.18 -13.30 -12.99
C ARG A 4 0.13 -12.22 -12.62
N PRO A 5 -1.16 -12.36 -12.97
CA PRO A 5 -2.21 -11.44 -12.53
C PRO A 5 -2.35 -11.27 -11.02
N GLY A 6 -2.21 -12.33 -10.20
CA GLY A 6 -2.33 -12.22 -8.75
C GLY A 6 -1.23 -11.37 -8.10
N ARG A 7 -0.05 -11.26 -8.73
CA ARG A 7 1.02 -10.36 -8.28
C ARG A 7 0.72 -8.91 -8.62
N ILE A 8 0.25 -8.65 -9.84
CA ILE A 8 -0.10 -7.30 -10.28
C ILE A 8 -1.26 -6.77 -9.44
N ALA A 9 -2.28 -7.60 -9.19
CA ALA A 9 -3.39 -7.24 -8.31
C ALA A 9 -2.92 -6.85 -6.90
N ALA A 10 -2.02 -7.63 -6.29
CA ALA A 10 -1.48 -7.30 -4.96
C ALA A 10 -0.70 -5.97 -4.94
N ILE A 11 0.08 -5.68 -5.99
CA ILE A 11 0.81 -4.42 -6.12
C ILE A 11 -0.17 -3.26 -6.29
N VAL A 12 -1.14 -3.36 -7.20
CA VAL A 12 -2.14 -2.31 -7.46
C VAL A 12 -2.95 -2.00 -6.19
N VAL A 13 -3.46 -3.02 -5.51
CA VAL A 13 -4.19 -2.85 -4.25
C VAL A 13 -3.30 -2.21 -3.18
N GLY A 14 -2.03 -2.63 -3.10
CA GLY A 14 -1.06 -2.04 -2.17
C GLY A 14 -0.80 -0.55 -2.43
N VAL A 15 -0.64 -0.14 -3.69
CA VAL A 15 -0.46 1.27 -4.07
C VAL A 15 -1.71 2.09 -3.71
N ILE A 16 -2.90 1.60 -4.07
CA ILE A 16 -4.16 2.30 -3.79
C ILE A 16 -4.35 2.48 -2.29
N ALA A 17 -4.13 1.42 -1.49
CA ALA A 17 -4.19 1.49 -0.04
C ALA A 17 -3.18 2.52 0.52
N LEU A 18 -1.96 2.56 -0.02
CA LEU A 18 -0.94 3.54 0.42
C LEU A 18 -1.38 4.99 0.18
N LEU A 19 -1.94 5.27 -1.01
CA LEU A 19 -2.40 6.61 -1.38
C LEU A 19 -3.61 7.05 -0.54
N ILE A 20 -4.58 6.16 -0.34
CA ILE A 20 -5.77 6.44 0.49
C ILE A 20 -5.36 6.61 1.96
N GLY A 21 -4.49 5.75 2.48
CA GLY A 21 -3.96 5.86 3.85
C GLY A 21 -3.22 7.18 4.06
N GLY A 22 -2.37 7.59 3.11
CA GLY A 22 -1.67 8.88 3.13
C GLY A 22 -2.63 10.07 3.10
N LEU A 23 -3.70 10.01 2.29
CA LEU A 23 -4.74 11.03 2.26
C LEU A 23 -5.43 11.17 3.62
N TRP A 24 -5.81 10.06 4.26
CA TRP A 24 -6.45 10.07 5.58
C TRP A 24 -5.53 10.55 6.70
N ILE A 25 -4.23 10.22 6.64
CA ILE A 25 -3.22 10.81 7.54
C ILE A 25 -3.18 12.33 7.37
N GLY A 26 -3.15 12.84 6.13
CA GLY A 26 -3.14 14.28 5.85
C GLY A 26 -4.42 15.00 6.32
N GLN A 27 -5.58 14.36 6.19
CA GLN A 27 -6.87 14.85 6.71
C GLN A 27 -6.88 14.88 8.25
N GLY A 28 -6.39 13.82 8.91
CA GLY A 28 -6.29 13.75 10.37
C GLY A 28 -5.29 14.74 10.97
N LEU A 29 -4.22 15.10 10.23
CA LEU A 29 -3.24 16.12 10.62
C LEU A 29 -3.69 17.56 10.30
N ASN A 30 -4.90 17.76 9.78
CA ASN A 30 -5.43 19.09 9.41
C ASN A 30 -4.57 19.81 8.33
N LEU A 31 -3.83 19.04 7.53
CA LEU A 31 -3.02 19.53 6.41
C LEU A 31 -3.85 19.72 5.15
N ILE A 32 -4.93 18.94 5.00
CA ILE A 32 -5.85 19.01 3.86
C ILE A 32 -7.21 19.44 4.40
N ARG A 33 -7.55 20.72 4.22
CA ARG A 33 -8.83 21.30 4.69
C ARG A 33 -9.84 21.28 3.56
N GLY A 34 -10.97 20.62 3.80
CA GLY A 34 -12.06 20.54 2.82
C GLY A 34 -13.21 19.60 3.19
N SER A 35 -13.12 18.83 4.29
CA SER A 35 -14.15 17.87 4.71
C SER A 35 -14.40 17.89 6.22
N THR A 36 -15.60 17.45 6.63
CA THR A 36 -16.05 17.22 8.03
C THR A 36 -15.15 16.29 8.86
N MET A 37 -14.14 15.66 8.24
CA MET A 37 -13.15 14.75 8.84
C MET A 37 -11.83 15.43 9.25
N THR A 38 -11.68 16.72 8.92
CA THR A 38 -10.44 17.46 9.13
C THR A 38 -10.23 17.74 10.63
N GLY A 39 -9.14 17.26 11.22
CA GLY A 39 -8.78 17.49 12.63
C GLY A 39 -9.27 16.44 13.63
N ASP A 40 -9.83 15.32 13.15
CA ASP A 40 -10.18 14.17 13.99
C ASP A 40 -9.06 13.11 13.95
N ARG A 41 -8.50 12.78 15.13
CA ARG A 41 -7.42 11.79 15.29
C ARG A 41 -7.83 10.39 14.82
N THR A 42 -9.13 10.11 14.72
CA THR A 42 -9.66 8.85 14.21
C THR A 42 -9.17 8.57 12.78
N TRP A 43 -9.21 9.57 11.89
CA TRP A 43 -8.76 9.43 10.50
C TRP A 43 -7.25 9.26 10.38
N PHE A 44 -6.50 9.87 11.29
CA PHE A 44 -5.06 9.65 11.39
C PHE A 44 -4.72 8.18 11.71
N TYR A 45 -5.38 7.59 12.71
CA TYR A 45 -5.16 6.19 13.08
C TYR A 45 -5.59 5.22 11.96
N ILE A 46 -6.76 5.45 11.36
CA ILE A 46 -7.23 4.64 10.23
C ILE A 46 -6.25 4.73 9.05
N GLY A 47 -5.78 5.95 8.73
CA GLY A 47 -4.82 6.18 7.68
C GLY A 47 -3.50 5.44 7.89
N ILE A 48 -2.98 5.41 9.13
CA ILE A 48 -1.78 4.62 9.49
C ILE A 48 -2.01 3.13 9.26
N VAL A 49 -3.12 2.57 9.74
CA VAL A 49 -3.41 1.13 9.60
C VAL A 49 -3.49 0.76 8.12
N VAL A 50 -4.19 1.56 7.31
CA VAL A 50 -4.33 1.29 5.87
C VAL A 50 -3.00 1.47 5.13
N ALA A 51 -2.20 2.48 5.49
CA ALA A 51 -0.86 2.64 4.92
C ALA A 51 0.05 1.43 5.21
N ILE A 52 0.04 0.92 6.45
CA ILE A 52 0.81 -0.28 6.84
C ILE A 52 0.36 -1.49 6.02
N LEU A 53 -0.95 -1.71 5.88
CA LEU A 53 -1.48 -2.81 5.05
C LEU A 53 -1.05 -2.67 3.58
N GLY A 54 -1.07 -1.47 3.02
CA GLY A 54 -0.58 -1.18 1.67
C GLY A 54 0.90 -1.53 1.50
N ILE A 55 1.75 -1.14 2.46
CA ILE A 55 3.19 -1.47 2.48
C ILE A 55 3.39 -2.99 2.51
N VAL A 56 2.67 -3.71 3.39
CA VAL A 56 2.78 -5.18 3.49
C VAL A 56 2.44 -5.84 2.16
N LEU A 57 1.36 -5.42 1.49
CA LEU A 57 0.97 -5.95 0.19
C LEU A 57 2.02 -5.67 -0.89
N LEU A 58 2.59 -4.46 -0.91
CA LEU A 58 3.67 -4.09 -1.82
C LEU A 58 4.92 -4.95 -1.60
N VAL A 59 5.37 -5.08 -0.35
CA VAL A 59 6.55 -5.88 0.01
C VAL A 59 6.34 -7.34 -0.36
N LEU A 60 5.16 -7.92 -0.10
CA LEU A 60 4.85 -9.29 -0.49
C LEU A 60 4.76 -9.49 -2.01
N GLY A 61 4.26 -8.49 -2.73
CA GLY A 61 4.21 -8.47 -4.19
C GLY A 61 5.59 -8.40 -4.84
N LEU A 62 6.48 -7.58 -4.27
CA LEU A 62 7.84 -7.33 -4.75
C LEU A 62 8.82 -8.45 -4.37
N ARG A 63 8.77 -8.96 -3.12
CA ARG A 63 9.66 -10.03 -2.65
C ARG A 63 9.54 -11.32 -3.45
N ARG A 64 8.35 -11.63 -3.98
CA ARG A 64 8.14 -12.82 -4.82
C ARG A 64 8.69 -12.68 -6.24
N ALA A 65 9.19 -11.51 -6.65
CA ALA A 65 9.78 -11.29 -7.97
C ALA A 65 11.27 -11.70 -8.06
N GLY A 66 11.97 -11.88 -6.93
CA GLY A 66 13.42 -12.14 -6.89
C GLY A 66 13.88 -13.59 -7.10
N GLY A 67 12.99 -14.51 -7.48
CA GLY A 67 13.28 -15.95 -7.53
C GLY A 67 13.67 -16.53 -8.89
N ARG A 68 14.52 -15.86 -9.69
CA ARG A 68 15.15 -16.50 -10.86
C ARG A 68 16.64 -16.21 -10.96
N PRO A 69 17.49 -16.95 -10.23
CA PRO A 69 18.81 -17.31 -10.71
C PRO A 69 18.66 -18.55 -11.60
N THR A 70 18.60 -18.35 -12.91
CA THR A 70 18.96 -19.40 -13.86
C THR A 70 20.24 -18.97 -14.54
N THR A 71 21.34 -19.13 -13.81
CA THR A 71 22.63 -19.43 -14.40
C THR A 71 22.43 -20.69 -15.24
N ARG A 72 22.40 -20.54 -16.55
CA ARG A 72 22.65 -21.65 -17.47
C ARG A 72 23.66 -21.17 -18.49
N ALA A 73 24.90 -21.54 -18.24
CA ALA A 73 26.04 -21.41 -19.12
C ALA A 73 26.63 -22.82 -19.18
N ASP A 74 26.06 -23.62 -20.08
CA ASP A 74 26.47 -24.97 -20.43
C ASP A 74 25.94 -25.24 -21.85
#